data_AF-A0A6A0AP41-F1
#
_entry.id   AF-A0A6A0AP41-F1
#
_cell.length_a   1.000
_cell.length_b   1.000
_cell.length_c   1.000
_cell.angle_alpha   90.00
_cell.angle_beta   90.00
_cell.angle_gamma   90.00
#
_symmetry.space_group_name_H-M   'P 1'
#
loop_
_entity.id
_entity.type
_entity.pdbx_description
1 polymer ?
#
loop_
_entity_poly.entity_id
_entity_poly.type
_entity_poly.pdbx_seq_one_letter_code
_entity_poly.pdbx_strand_id
1 'polypeptide(L)' 'LVKYDKLGAGQNATVAVMSYSGYDIEDAMVMNKASLDRGFGRCIVLKKYACALKKYANRATDRIVLPPLAPGKCDPAAH' A
#
# COMPACT_ATOMS: atom_id res chain seq x y z
N LEU A 1 21.52 5.20 -21.09
CA LEU A 1 20.26 5.99 -21.07
C LEU A 1 19.12 5.08 -20.62
N VAL A 2 18.36 5.48 -19.60
CA VAL A 2 17.23 4.72 -19.04
C VAL A 2 16.10 4.70 -20.08
N LYS A 3 15.55 3.52 -20.39
CA LYS A 3 14.53 3.28 -21.44
C LYS A 3 13.14 3.80 -21.02
N TYR A 4 13.00 5.10 -20.81
CA TYR A 4 11.79 5.72 -20.27
C TYR A 4 10.56 5.53 -21.16
N ASP A 5 10.75 5.48 -22.49
CA ASP A 5 9.66 5.24 -23.46
C ASP A 5 8.99 3.88 -23.29
N LYS A 6 9.69 2.91 -22.67
CA LYS A 6 9.18 1.55 -22.44
C LYS A 6 8.52 1.38 -21.07
N LEU A 7 8.79 2.29 -20.14
CA LEU A 7 8.33 2.24 -18.75
C LEU A 7 7.92 3.65 -18.31
N GLY A 8 6.74 4.09 -18.78
CA GLY A 8 6.16 5.36 -18.37
C GLY A 8 5.84 5.37 -16.88
N ALA A 9 6.26 6.42 -16.17
CA ALA A 9 6.06 6.57 -14.73
C ALA A 9 4.83 7.42 -14.35
N GLY A 10 3.92 7.68 -15.30
CA GLY A 10 2.77 8.56 -15.09
C GLY A 10 1.66 8.41 -16.14
N GLN A 11 0.61 9.21 -15.98
CA GLN A 11 -0.54 9.26 -16.89
C GLN A 11 -0.71 10.69 -17.43
N ASN A 12 -1.07 10.81 -18.72
CA ASN A 12 -1.37 12.11 -19.32
C ASN A 12 -2.72 12.62 -18.80
N ALA A 13 -2.81 13.90 -18.45
CA ALA A 13 -4.00 14.53 -17.90
C ALA A 13 -4.35 15.82 -18.65
N THR A 14 -5.64 16.10 -18.80
CA THR A 14 -6.13 17.40 -19.28
C THR A 14 -6.24 18.36 -18.11
N VAL A 15 -5.60 19.51 -18.21
CA VAL A 15 -5.54 20.52 -17.14
C VAL A 15 -6.30 21.76 -17.60
N ALA A 16 -7.18 22.28 -16.74
CA ALA A 16 -7.83 23.57 -16.94
C ALA A 16 -7.37 24.53 -15.84
N VAL A 17 -6.89 25.71 -16.24
CA VAL A 17 -6.42 26.75 -15.31
C VAL A 17 -7.51 27.80 -15.19
N MET A 18 -8.28 27.75 -14.11
CA MET A 18 -9.40 28.67 -13.85
C MET A 18 -9.79 28.61 -12.37
N SER A 19 -10.29 29.72 -11.83
CA SER A 19 -10.92 29.74 -10.51
C SER A 19 -12.34 29.19 -10.62
N TYR A 20 -12.59 27.99 -10.09
CA TYR A 20 -13.89 27.34 -10.28
C TYR A 20 -14.85 27.47 -9.10
N SER A 21 -14.41 27.06 -7.91
CA SER A 21 -15.34 26.87 -6.77
C SER A 21 -14.75 27.26 -5.42
N GLY A 22 -13.49 27.71 -5.38
CA GLY A 22 -12.81 28.04 -4.12
C GLY A 22 -12.28 26.81 -3.37
N TYR A 23 -12.44 25.60 -3.91
CA TYR A 23 -11.78 24.37 -3.45
C TYR A 23 -10.38 24.18 -4.07
N ASP A 24 -10.05 25.01 -5.06
CA ASP A 24 -8.78 25.10 -5.78
C ASP A 24 -7.87 26.22 -5.22
N ILE A 25 -8.01 26.54 -3.93
CA ILE A 25 -7.16 27.54 -3.26
C ILE A 25 -5.78 26.98 -2.93
N GLU A 26 -4.77 27.85 -2.99
CA GLU A 26 -3.35 27.50 -2.72
C GLU A 26 -2.87 26.34 -3.62
N ASP A 27 -2.45 25.22 -3.01
CA ASP A 27 -1.92 24.04 -3.71
C ASP A 27 -2.99 22.97 -4.00
N ALA A 28 -4.27 23.28 -3.76
CA ALA A 28 -5.36 22.34 -3.95
C ALA A 28 -5.76 22.20 -5.42
N MET A 29 -6.06 20.97 -5.84
CA MET A 29 -6.53 20.66 -7.18
C MET A 29 -7.91 19.99 -7.14
N VAL A 30 -8.81 20.44 -8.01
CA VAL A 30 -10.13 19.81 -8.18
C VAL A 30 -10.03 18.77 -9.30
N MET A 31 -10.41 17.52 -9.01
CA MET A 31 -10.38 16.41 -9.96
C MET A 31 -11.79 16.01 -10.43
N ASN A 32 -11.90 15.56 -11.68
CA ASN A 32 -13.14 15.04 -12.22
C ASN A 32 -13.45 13.64 -11.63
N LYS A 33 -14.56 13.55 -10.88
CA LYS A 33 -15.03 12.29 -10.27
C LYS A 33 -15.20 11.15 -11.29
N ALA A 34 -15.78 11.44 -12.45
CA ALA A 34 -15.98 10.42 -13.50
C ALA A 34 -14.65 9.92 -14.09
N SER A 35 -13.58 10.71 -14.05
CA SER A 35 -12.24 10.26 -14.46
C SER A 35 -11.61 9.34 -13.42
N LEU A 36 -11.80 9.64 -12.13
CA LEU A 36 -11.35 8.78 -11.02
C LEU A 36 -12.07 7.43 -11.01
N ASP A 37 -13.38 7.42 -11.24
CA ASP A 37 -14.19 6.19 -11.30
C ASP A 37 -13.76 5.26 -12.45
N ARG A 38 -13.27 5.84 -13.54
CA ARG A 38 -12.69 5.10 -14.69
C ARG A 38 -11.24 4.66 -14.46
N GLY A 39 -10.60 5.12 -13.40
CA GLY A 39 -9.27 4.65 -12.97
C GLY A 39 -8.11 5.60 -13.19
N PHE A 40 -8.37 6.89 -13.45
CA PHE A 40 -7.32 7.91 -13.46
C PHE A 40 -6.60 7.93 -12.10
N GLY A 41 -5.27 7.82 -12.12
CA GLY A 41 -4.43 7.83 -10.90
C GLY A 41 -4.49 6.56 -10.04
N ARG A 42 -5.17 5.47 -10.46
CA ARG A 42 -5.17 4.21 -9.69
C ARG A 42 -3.78 3.57 -9.68
N CYS A 43 -3.30 3.17 -8.50
CA CYS A 43 -2.06 2.44 -8.32
C CYS A 43 -2.23 1.26 -7.34
N ILE A 44 -1.34 0.26 -7.45
CA ILE A 44 -1.30 -0.90 -6.56
C ILE A 44 -0.05 -0.76 -5.69
N VAL A 45 -0.24 -0.79 -4.37
CA VAL A 45 0.87 -0.74 -3.40
C VAL A 45 1.05 -2.12 -2.79
N LEU A 46 2.20 -2.74 -3.06
CA LEU A 46 2.57 -4.05 -2.53
C LEU A 46 3.52 -3.87 -1.36
N LYS A 47 3.15 -4.38 -0.17
CA LYS A 47 4.00 -4.35 1.03
C LYS A 47 4.48 -5.76 1.36
N LYS A 48 5.80 -5.96 1.41
CA LYS A 48 6.43 -7.24 1.77
C LYS A 48 6.80 -7.26 3.25
N TYR A 49 6.34 -8.29 3.95
CA TYR A 49 6.84 -8.63 5.29
C TYR A 49 7.68 -9.89 5.19
N ALA A 50 8.90 -9.85 5.70
CA ALA A 50 9.82 -10.99 5.70
C ALA A 50 10.37 -11.19 7.11
N CYS A 51 10.34 -12.45 7.56
CA CYS A 51 10.93 -12.87 8.82
C CYS A 51 11.95 -13.98 8.53
N ALA A 52 13.14 -13.88 9.12
CA ALA A 52 14.17 -14.90 9.01
C ALA A 52 14.17 -15.76 10.27
N LEU A 53 14.13 -17.09 10.13
CA LEU A 53 14.27 -18.04 11.24
C LEU A 53 15.71 -18.52 11.31
N LYS A 54 16.41 -18.28 12.42
CA LYS A 54 17.80 -18.72 12.57
C LYS A 54 17.84 -20.15 13.09
N LYS A 55 18.76 -20.94 12.52
CA LYS A 55 19.21 -22.22 13.08
C LYS A 55 20.56 -21.99 13.73
N TYR A 56 20.66 -22.30 15.01
CA TYR A 56 21.86 -22.10 15.80
C TYR A 56 22.71 -23.37 15.79
N ALA A 57 24.03 -23.23 15.95
CA ALA A 57 24.97 -24.35 15.98
C ALA A 57 24.68 -25.36 17.11
N ASN A 58 23.96 -24.94 18.15
CA ASN A 58 23.47 -25.77 19.24
C ASN A 58 22.18 -26.55 18.90
N ARG A 59 21.82 -26.70 17.61
CA ARG A 59 20.58 -27.32 17.12
C ARG A 59 19.28 -26.59 17.52
N ALA A 60 19.35 -25.42 18.16
CA ALA A 60 18.15 -24.61 18.41
C ALA A 60 17.66 -23.96 17.12
N THR A 61 16.34 -23.86 16.94
CA THR A 61 15.71 -23.23 15.78
C THR A 61 14.63 -22.27 16.21
N ASP A 62 14.62 -21.06 15.63
CA ASP A 62 13.53 -20.12 15.85
C ASP A 62 12.23 -20.64 15.23
N ARG A 63 11.11 -20.44 15.92
CA ARG A 63 9.77 -20.75 15.45
C ARG A 63 8.88 -19.52 15.61
N ILE A 64 8.12 -19.19 14.58
CA ILE A 64 7.07 -18.18 14.66
C ILE A 64 5.86 -18.85 15.29
N VAL A 65 5.51 -18.42 16.49
CA VAL A 65 4.37 -18.93 17.24
C VAL A 65 3.38 -17.80 17.52
N LEU A 66 2.11 -18.17 17.70
CA LEU A 66 1.09 -17.24 18.16
C LEU A 66 1.50 -16.71 19.56
N PRO A 67 1.22 -15.43 19.86
CA PRO A 67 1.41 -14.91 21.20
C PRO A 67 0.52 -15.68 22.21
N PRO A 68 0.96 -15.81 23.48
CA PRO A 68 0.17 -16.48 24.50
C PRO A 68 -1.16 -15.76 24.71
N LEU A 69 -2.22 -16.53 24.95
CA LEU A 69 -3.54 -15.98 25.28
C LEU A 69 -3.49 -15.19 26.59
N ALA A 70 -4.25 -14.09 26.64
CA ALA A 70 -4.49 -13.36 27.88
C ALA A 70 -5.23 -14.26 28.90
N PRO A 71 -4.96 -14.11 30.21
CA PRO A 71 -5.63 -14.91 31.23
C PRO A 71 -7.15 -14.71 31.16
N GLY A 72 -7.90 -15.81 30.93
CA GLY A 72 -9.37 -15.81 30.91
C GLY A 72 -10.05 -16.02 29.56
N LYS A 73 -9.30 -16.30 28.47
CA LYS A 73 -9.89 -16.72 27.18
C LYS A 73 -9.55 -18.17 26.86
N CYS A 74 -10.54 -18.95 26.41
CA CYS A 74 -10.37 -20.31 25.90
C CYS A 74 -9.82 -20.28 24.46
N ASP A 75 -8.90 -21.20 24.14
CA ASP A 75 -8.32 -21.35 22.81
C ASP A 75 -9.41 -21.72 21.78
N PRO A 76 -9.59 -20.94 20.68
CA PRO A 76 -10.55 -21.28 19.63
C PRO A 76 -10.09 -22.44 18.73
N ALA A 77 -8.88 -22.99 18.94
CA ALA A 77 -8.31 -24.08 18.16
C ALA A 77 -8.35 -25.44 18.87
N ALA A 78 -9.03 -25.55 20.02
CA ALA A 78 -9.09 -26.77 20.84
C ALA A 78 -10.30 -27.68 20.52
N HIS A 79 -10.72 -27.75 19.25
CA HIS A 79 -11.72 -28.72 18.75
C HIS A 79 -11.09 -29.75 17.83
#